data_AF-A0A829NM14-F1
#
_entry.id   AF-A0A829NM14-F1
#
_cell.length_a   1.000
_cell.length_b   1.000
_cell.length_c   1.000
_cell.angle_alpha   90.00
_cell.angle_beta   90.00
_cell.angle_gamma   90.00
#
_symmetry.space_group_name_H-M   'P 1'
#
loop_
_entity.id
_entity.type
_entity.pdbx_description
1 polymer ?
#
loop_
_entity_poly.entity_id
_entity_poly.type
_entity_poly.pdbx_seq_one_letter_code
_entity_poly.pdbx_strand_id
1 'polypeptide(L)'
;MQKAWKKKSAVYVPFVVLFLVELWIHKGIVPDFGDDLWFKEVACSEGFSFLTWLHQRYMEWSSRTAIELLLMITVRAPLYFWRIVDSALITCVAIFLSKMAIQKTEDSIYINTITSMLVVTITYTILNSAGWIATTVNYMWPLSFGIMGLYPLRKFLEHEKINGFEMIFYSACLLIGANAEQMSVVILMAYVIFDLYCWFSTKKIYKYAAIQTGLSVLSLIYIILSPGNVIRKEKEIEAWFPVFADMSLFNKVDLGISAVIKEIFLQDNVFFFMMLFTLMVLIWQKYKKWQYRVLGAIPAFFLLSLSKMHGYRGDERLPFSLVQEMGIFVGDRVYNYKTYIVVGSIIGVCCLILILFYLFGKNTWTTWILIGTFVMGLATKAVMGFSPTVWASGYRTGWIMNFAFLFCTVFMLREWDFKNKNATCLLMGITAVCGVSGMIINYYSCMSI
;
A
#
# COMPACT_ATOMS: atom_id res chain seq x y z
N MET A 1 -0.77 2.94 41.10
CA MET A 1 0.22 2.97 40.00
C MET A 1 0.26 1.70 39.16
N GLN A 2 0.39 0.50 39.74
CA GLN A 2 0.44 -0.79 38.99
C GLN A 2 -0.76 -1.03 38.04
N LYS A 3 -2.01 -0.75 38.45
CA LYS A 3 -3.20 -0.88 37.59
C LYS A 3 -3.19 0.08 36.39
N ALA A 4 -2.71 1.30 36.57
CA ALA A 4 -2.61 2.30 35.50
C ALA A 4 -1.49 1.96 34.51
N TRP A 5 -0.37 1.42 35.01
CA TRP A 5 0.74 0.94 34.18
C TRP A 5 0.34 -0.29 33.36
N LYS A 6 -0.33 -1.28 33.98
CA LYS A 6 -0.92 -2.44 33.27
C LYS A 6 -1.91 -2.04 32.17
N LYS A 7 -2.70 -0.98 32.40
CA LYS A 7 -3.67 -0.48 31.40
C LYS A 7 -2.97 0.22 30.22
N LYS A 8 -1.83 0.89 30.46
CA LYS A 8 -1.01 1.50 29.39
C LYS A 8 -0.21 0.47 28.58
N SER A 9 0.31 -0.59 29.20
CA SER A 9 1.07 -1.62 28.48
C SER A 9 0.17 -2.54 27.64
N ALA A 10 -1.07 -2.79 28.08
CA ALA A 10 -2.03 -3.63 27.35
C ALA A 10 -2.30 -3.13 25.91
N VAL A 11 -2.22 -1.82 25.67
CA VAL A 11 -2.44 -1.21 24.36
C VAL A 11 -1.41 -1.67 23.31
N TYR A 12 -0.23 -2.12 23.73
CA TYR A 12 0.82 -2.61 22.83
C TYR A 12 0.79 -4.12 22.59
N VAL A 13 -0.04 -4.87 23.34
CA VAL A 13 -0.15 -6.33 23.20
C VAL A 13 -0.49 -6.76 21.76
N PRO A 14 -1.41 -6.11 21.03
CA PRO A 14 -1.70 -6.48 19.65
C PRO A 14 -0.47 -6.48 18.73
N PHE A 15 0.44 -5.51 18.89
CA PHE A 15 1.66 -5.41 18.08
C PHE A 15 2.69 -6.48 18.46
N VAL A 16 2.78 -6.84 19.74
CA VAL A 16 3.64 -7.96 20.17
C VAL A 16 3.13 -9.27 19.59
N VAL A 17 1.80 -9.49 19.62
CA VAL A 17 1.19 -10.68 19.02
C VAL A 17 1.44 -10.72 17.51
N LEU A 18 1.22 -9.59 16.81
CA LEU A 18 1.54 -9.46 15.38
C LEU A 18 2.99 -9.84 15.09
N PHE A 19 3.95 -9.25 15.82
CA PHE A 19 5.37 -9.53 15.62
C PHE A 19 5.71 -11.01 15.81
N LEU A 20 5.13 -11.66 16.83
CA LEU A 20 5.36 -13.09 17.07
C LEU A 20 4.72 -13.98 15.99
N VAL A 21 3.53 -13.61 15.50
CA VAL A 21 2.87 -14.29 14.37
C VAL A 21 3.70 -14.16 13.10
N GLU A 22 4.19 -12.96 12.81
CA GLU A 22 5.04 -12.72 11.64
C GLU A 22 6.35 -13.51 11.73
N LEU A 23 7.02 -13.51 12.89
CA LEU A 23 8.22 -14.33 13.08
C LEU A 23 7.94 -15.82 12.88
N TRP A 24 6.77 -16.30 13.30
CA TRP A 24 6.38 -17.69 13.12
C TRP A 24 6.14 -18.03 11.64
N ILE A 25 5.50 -17.15 10.88
CA ILE A 25 5.33 -17.29 9.42
C ILE A 25 6.70 -17.28 8.74
N HIS A 26 7.54 -16.27 9.01
CA HIS A 26 8.87 -16.11 8.41
C HIS A 26 9.82 -17.26 8.74
N LYS A 27 9.66 -17.92 9.88
CA LYS A 27 10.41 -19.14 10.23
C LYS A 27 10.20 -20.26 9.19
N GLY A 28 9.01 -20.35 8.60
CA GLY A 28 8.65 -21.35 7.59
C GLY A 28 9.19 -21.05 6.20
N ILE A 29 9.63 -19.82 5.92
CA ILE A 29 10.09 -19.40 4.59
C ILE A 29 11.55 -19.78 4.36
N VAL A 30 11.83 -20.42 3.23
CA VAL A 30 13.18 -20.71 2.73
C VAL A 30 13.45 -19.85 1.48
N PRO A 31 14.33 -18.84 1.56
CA PRO A 31 14.69 -17.99 0.41
C PRO A 31 15.86 -18.60 -0.36
N ASP A 32 15.58 -19.60 -1.20
CA ASP A 32 16.58 -20.34 -1.97
C ASP A 32 16.24 -20.43 -3.47
N PHE A 33 15.49 -19.47 -4.01
CA PHE A 33 15.19 -19.41 -5.46
C PHE A 33 15.15 -17.97 -6.01
N GLY A 34 15.11 -17.87 -7.34
CA GLY A 34 14.95 -16.59 -8.03
C GLY A 34 16.12 -15.63 -7.80
N ASP A 35 15.81 -14.35 -7.67
CA ASP A 35 16.81 -13.30 -7.49
C ASP A 35 17.56 -13.45 -6.16
N ASP A 36 16.98 -14.10 -5.14
CA ASP A 36 17.64 -14.31 -3.84
C ASP A 36 18.96 -15.08 -4.01
N LEU A 37 18.96 -16.14 -4.85
CA LEU A 37 20.17 -16.92 -5.15
C LEU A 37 21.20 -16.08 -5.90
N TRP A 38 20.76 -15.36 -6.94
CA TRP A 38 21.64 -14.56 -7.77
C TRP A 38 22.29 -13.41 -6.97
N PHE A 39 21.51 -12.66 -6.20
CA PHE A 39 22.04 -11.60 -5.34
C PHE A 39 22.98 -12.17 -4.27
N LYS A 40 22.69 -13.36 -3.72
CA LYS A 40 23.56 -14.01 -2.74
C LYS A 40 24.88 -14.48 -3.36
N GLU A 41 24.86 -15.05 -4.55
CA GLU A 41 26.06 -15.46 -5.29
C GLU A 41 26.95 -14.25 -5.58
N VAL A 42 26.37 -13.16 -6.08
CA VAL A 42 27.09 -11.91 -6.33
C VAL A 42 27.62 -11.29 -5.03
N ALA A 43 26.82 -11.25 -3.96
CA ALA A 43 27.24 -10.65 -2.69
C ALA A 43 28.37 -11.42 -2.00
N CYS A 44 28.52 -12.71 -2.31
CA CYS A 44 29.53 -13.60 -1.73
C CYS A 44 30.72 -13.87 -2.66
N SER A 45 30.72 -13.30 -3.87
CA SER A 45 31.83 -13.49 -4.82
C SER A 45 33.12 -12.87 -4.30
N GLU A 46 34.25 -13.46 -4.67
CA GLU A 46 35.56 -12.88 -4.37
C GLU A 46 35.70 -11.48 -5.01
N GLY A 47 36.25 -10.53 -4.26
CA GLY A 47 36.42 -9.15 -4.73
C GLY A 47 35.14 -8.28 -4.73
N PHE A 48 34.02 -8.76 -4.18
CA PHE A 48 32.80 -7.95 -4.08
C PHE A 48 33.01 -6.64 -3.29
N SER A 49 32.57 -5.53 -3.88
CA SER A 49 32.58 -4.19 -3.28
C SER A 49 31.21 -3.55 -3.39
N PHE A 50 30.63 -3.15 -2.26
CA PHE A 50 29.32 -2.48 -2.22
C PHE A 50 29.29 -1.22 -3.08
N LEU A 51 30.33 -0.38 -3.00
CA LEU A 51 30.35 0.88 -3.74
C LEU A 51 30.39 0.66 -5.25
N THR A 52 31.23 -0.29 -5.70
CA THR A 52 31.35 -0.64 -7.12
C THR A 52 30.05 -1.24 -7.64
N TRP A 53 29.45 -2.16 -6.88
CA TRP A 53 28.16 -2.75 -7.20
C TRP A 53 27.07 -1.70 -7.36
N LEU A 54 26.89 -0.84 -6.35
CA LEU A 54 25.86 0.19 -6.36
C LEU A 54 26.04 1.21 -7.50
N HIS A 55 27.28 1.61 -7.78
CA HIS A 55 27.58 2.49 -8.91
C HIS A 55 27.19 1.82 -10.24
N GLN A 56 27.61 0.56 -10.45
CA GLN A 56 27.26 -0.19 -11.65
C GLN A 56 25.73 -0.31 -11.80
N ARG A 57 25.04 -0.68 -10.72
CA ARG A 57 23.58 -0.84 -10.71
C ARG A 57 22.86 0.47 -11.04
N TYR A 58 23.31 1.59 -10.49
CA TYR A 58 22.78 2.91 -10.83
C TYR A 58 22.98 3.26 -12.32
N MET A 59 24.14 2.89 -12.87
CA MET A 59 24.49 3.17 -14.26
C MET A 59 23.77 2.27 -15.26
N GLU A 60 23.49 1.01 -14.90
CA GLU A 60 23.12 -0.04 -15.86
C GLU A 60 21.73 -0.66 -15.64
N TRP A 61 21.11 -0.47 -14.46
CA TRP A 61 19.86 -1.17 -14.16
C TRP A 61 18.79 -0.42 -13.34
N SER A 62 19.16 0.26 -12.25
CA SER A 62 18.17 0.67 -11.24
C SER A 62 18.63 1.85 -10.39
N SER A 63 17.72 2.80 -10.17
CA SER A 63 17.92 3.92 -9.24
C SER A 63 17.74 3.53 -7.76
N ARG A 64 17.39 2.28 -7.46
CA ARG A 64 17.04 1.81 -6.11
C ARG A 64 18.28 1.56 -5.24
N THR A 65 19.26 2.46 -5.28
CA THR A 65 20.58 2.29 -4.65
C THR A 65 20.51 2.03 -3.14
N ALA A 66 19.65 2.74 -2.40
CA ALA A 66 19.53 2.54 -0.95
C ALA A 66 18.86 1.19 -0.63
N ILE A 67 17.85 0.83 -1.43
CA ILE A 67 17.14 -0.44 -1.30
C ILE A 67 18.04 -1.62 -1.67
N GLU A 68 18.80 -1.50 -2.75
CA GLU A 68 19.75 -2.54 -3.18
C GLU A 68 20.92 -2.69 -2.20
N LEU A 69 21.37 -1.60 -1.56
CA LEU A 69 22.34 -1.71 -0.47
C LEU A 69 21.78 -2.58 0.67
N LEU A 70 20.55 -2.31 1.10
CA LEU A 70 19.88 -3.11 2.14
C LEU A 70 19.68 -4.55 1.68
N LEU A 71 19.36 -4.77 0.41
CA LEU A 71 19.23 -6.12 -0.17
C LEU A 71 20.55 -6.89 -0.08
N MET A 72 21.65 -6.29 -0.55
CA MET A 72 22.98 -6.93 -0.53
C MET A 72 23.46 -7.23 0.90
N ILE A 73 23.18 -6.33 1.86
CA ILE A 73 23.46 -6.58 3.27
C ILE A 73 22.63 -7.77 3.77
N THR A 74 21.36 -7.84 3.38
CA THR A 74 20.41 -8.83 3.87
C THR A 74 20.69 -10.24 3.34
N VAL A 75 21.02 -10.39 2.05
CA VAL A 75 21.37 -11.70 1.46
C VAL A 75 22.71 -12.23 1.95
N ARG A 76 23.63 -11.34 2.38
CA ARG A 76 24.92 -11.71 2.98
C ARG A 76 24.82 -12.02 4.47
N ALA A 77 23.84 -11.43 5.16
CA ALA A 77 23.59 -11.70 6.57
C ALA A 77 22.98 -13.10 6.78
N PRO A 78 23.11 -13.67 8.00
CA PRO A 78 22.40 -14.90 8.33
C PRO A 78 20.88 -14.75 8.18
N LEU A 79 20.20 -15.80 7.73
CA LEU A 79 18.76 -15.76 7.42
C LEU A 79 17.87 -15.22 8.55
N TYR A 80 18.24 -15.44 9.82
CA TYR A 80 17.49 -14.90 10.95
C TYR A 80 17.43 -13.37 10.97
N PHE A 81 18.42 -12.70 10.36
CA PHE A 81 18.43 -11.23 10.23
C PHE A 81 17.24 -10.76 9.41
N TRP A 82 17.06 -11.27 8.20
CA TRP A 82 15.92 -10.93 7.34
C TRP A 82 14.59 -11.21 8.05
N ARG A 83 14.42 -12.42 8.62
CA ARG A 83 13.18 -12.82 9.30
C ARG A 83 12.79 -11.86 10.42
N ILE A 84 13.76 -11.41 11.22
CA ILE A 84 13.51 -10.48 12.33
C ILE A 84 13.22 -9.08 11.81
N VAL A 85 14.00 -8.58 10.86
CA VAL A 85 13.86 -7.21 10.33
C VAL A 85 12.56 -7.06 9.55
N ASP A 86 12.21 -8.02 8.70
CA ASP A 86 10.98 -7.99 7.91
C ASP A 86 9.74 -7.99 8.83
N SER A 87 9.70 -8.93 9.79
CA SER A 87 8.65 -9.00 10.83
C SER A 87 8.54 -7.70 11.62
N ALA A 88 9.67 -7.07 11.96
CA ALA A 88 9.69 -5.79 12.66
C ALA A 88 9.15 -4.65 11.80
N LEU A 89 9.50 -4.59 10.50
CA LEU A 89 9.02 -3.56 9.58
C LEU A 89 7.51 -3.67 9.34
N ILE A 90 6.99 -4.89 9.14
CA ILE A 90 5.55 -5.16 9.08
C ILE A 90 4.84 -4.68 10.34
N THR A 91 5.40 -4.99 11.51
CA THR A 91 4.85 -4.54 12.79
C THR A 91 4.91 -3.02 12.93
N CYS A 92 5.99 -2.38 12.47
CA CYS A 92 6.11 -0.93 12.41
C CYS A 92 5.00 -0.32 11.53
N VAL A 93 4.64 -0.92 10.40
CA VAL A 93 3.50 -0.45 9.61
C VAL A 93 2.22 -0.44 10.43
N ALA A 94 1.89 -1.53 11.12
CA ALA A 94 0.71 -1.58 11.99
C ALA A 94 0.75 -0.49 13.10
N ILE A 95 1.91 -0.29 13.72
CA ILE A 95 2.12 0.74 14.75
C ILE A 95 1.87 2.14 14.20
N PHE A 96 2.50 2.48 13.08
CA PHE A 96 2.42 3.83 12.52
C PHE A 96 1.05 4.13 11.90
N LEU A 97 0.40 3.15 11.25
CA LEU A 97 -0.99 3.28 10.79
C LEU A 97 -1.93 3.54 11.98
N SER A 98 -1.78 2.78 13.07
CA SER A 98 -2.61 2.97 14.26
C SER A 98 -2.35 4.32 14.92
N LYS A 99 -1.09 4.75 15.05
CA LYS A 99 -0.75 6.09 15.59
C LYS A 99 -1.36 7.21 14.74
N MET A 100 -1.40 7.07 13.41
CA MET A 100 -2.03 8.07 12.54
C MET A 100 -3.54 8.16 12.75
N ALA A 101 -4.21 7.05 13.09
CA ALA A 101 -5.66 7.01 13.33
C ALA A 101 -6.10 7.38 14.75
N ILE A 102 -5.31 7.05 15.77
CA ILE A 102 -5.70 7.26 17.16
C ILE A 102 -5.85 8.76 17.46
N GLN A 103 -7.00 9.12 18.04
CA GLN A 103 -7.26 10.43 18.64
C GLN A 103 -7.56 10.33 20.14
N LYS A 104 -8.24 9.26 20.55
CA LYS A 104 -8.60 9.02 21.94
C LYS A 104 -7.84 7.80 22.46
N THR A 105 -7.28 7.96 23.66
CA THR A 105 -6.51 6.89 24.31
C THR A 105 -7.35 5.69 24.72
N GLU A 106 -8.67 5.89 24.91
CA GLU A 106 -9.62 4.81 25.22
C GLU A 106 -9.85 3.86 24.03
N ASP A 107 -9.76 4.37 22.80
CA ASP A 107 -10.02 3.61 21.57
C ASP A 107 -8.78 2.87 21.07
N SER A 108 -7.60 3.18 21.63
CA SER A 108 -6.32 2.69 21.12
C SER A 108 -6.21 1.17 21.08
N ILE A 109 -6.78 0.47 22.08
CA ILE A 109 -6.74 -1.00 22.09
C ILE A 109 -7.52 -1.60 20.91
N TYR A 110 -8.68 -1.03 20.56
CA TYR A 110 -9.50 -1.51 19.47
C TYR A 110 -8.83 -1.23 18.12
N ILE A 111 -8.36 0.00 17.92
CA ILE A 111 -7.65 0.39 16.69
C ILE A 111 -6.40 -0.47 16.52
N ASN A 112 -5.57 -0.63 17.55
CA ASN A 112 -4.36 -1.45 17.46
C ASN A 112 -4.68 -2.92 17.16
N THR A 113 -5.75 -3.46 17.75
CA THR A 113 -6.19 -4.84 17.49
C THR A 113 -6.67 -5.02 16.06
N ILE A 114 -7.57 -4.14 15.60
CA ILE A 114 -8.12 -4.19 14.24
C ILE A 114 -7.01 -4.01 13.21
N THR A 115 -6.13 -3.02 13.38
CA THR A 115 -5.00 -2.79 12.48
C THR A 115 -4.08 -4.00 12.45
N SER A 116 -3.74 -4.58 13.60
CA SER A 116 -2.86 -5.76 13.66
C SER A 116 -3.49 -6.95 12.94
N MET A 117 -4.78 -7.20 13.16
CA MET A 117 -5.50 -8.28 12.48
C MET A 117 -5.54 -8.09 10.96
N LEU A 118 -5.78 -6.86 10.49
CA LEU A 118 -5.78 -6.54 9.06
C LEU A 118 -4.39 -6.61 8.42
N VAL A 119 -3.34 -6.26 9.16
CA VAL A 119 -1.96 -6.40 8.64
C VAL A 119 -1.59 -7.88 8.48
N VAL A 120 -2.00 -8.78 9.39
CA VAL A 120 -1.76 -10.23 9.20
C VAL A 120 -2.46 -10.80 7.96
N THR A 121 -3.52 -10.15 7.45
CA THR A 121 -4.21 -10.64 6.24
C THR A 121 -3.45 -10.36 4.95
N ILE A 122 -2.35 -9.62 5.01
CA ILE A 122 -1.48 -9.39 3.87
C ILE A 122 -1.00 -10.74 3.34
N THR A 123 -1.34 -11.06 2.10
CA THR A 123 -0.90 -12.32 1.48
C THR A 123 0.56 -12.24 1.06
N TYR A 124 1.47 -12.83 1.85
CA TYR A 124 2.92 -12.74 1.61
C TYR A 124 3.37 -13.41 0.33
N THR A 125 2.63 -14.41 -0.17
CA THR A 125 2.99 -15.09 -1.42
C THR A 125 2.98 -14.16 -2.63
N ILE A 126 2.27 -13.02 -2.57
CA ILE A 126 2.37 -11.99 -3.62
C ILE A 126 3.82 -11.48 -3.75
N LEU A 127 4.57 -11.49 -2.64
CA LEU A 127 5.96 -11.11 -2.55
C LEU A 127 6.92 -12.31 -2.67
N ASN A 128 6.57 -13.44 -3.28
CA ASN A 128 7.57 -14.49 -3.53
C ASN A 128 8.13 -14.47 -4.98
N SER A 129 7.50 -13.70 -5.86
CA SER A 129 7.58 -13.88 -7.31
C SER A 129 8.97 -13.68 -7.95
N ALA A 130 9.93 -13.09 -7.24
CA ALA A 130 11.31 -12.96 -7.69
C ALA A 130 12.32 -13.46 -6.63
N GLY A 131 11.87 -14.25 -5.66
CA GLY A 131 12.59 -14.50 -4.40
C GLY A 131 11.92 -13.75 -3.25
N TRP A 132 12.06 -14.22 -2.02
CA TRP A 132 11.42 -13.65 -0.83
C TRP A 132 12.17 -12.44 -0.30
N ILE A 133 13.51 -12.48 -0.25
CA ILE A 133 14.31 -11.36 0.26
C ILE A 133 14.28 -10.21 -0.75
N ALA A 134 14.49 -10.52 -2.03
CA ALA A 134 14.54 -9.53 -3.10
C ALA A 134 13.25 -8.71 -3.17
N THR A 135 12.10 -9.34 -3.14
CA THR A 135 10.79 -8.67 -3.22
C THR A 135 10.43 -7.93 -1.94
N THR A 136 10.60 -8.50 -0.74
CA THR A 136 10.18 -7.79 0.48
C THR A 136 11.06 -6.57 0.73
N VAL A 137 12.36 -6.66 0.42
CA VAL A 137 13.26 -5.49 0.47
C VAL A 137 12.90 -4.45 -0.59
N ASN A 138 12.42 -4.85 -1.78
CA ASN A 138 12.03 -3.91 -2.84
C ASN A 138 10.64 -3.27 -2.65
N TYR A 139 9.71 -3.92 -1.93
CA TYR A 139 8.32 -3.48 -1.83
C TYR A 139 7.88 -3.22 -0.40
N MET A 140 8.09 -4.15 0.52
CA MET A 140 7.63 -4.02 1.91
C MET A 140 8.48 -3.05 2.72
N TRP A 141 9.80 -3.07 2.55
CA TRP A 141 10.70 -2.19 3.30
C TRP A 141 10.50 -0.72 2.92
N PRO A 142 10.49 -0.31 1.63
CA PRO A 142 10.34 1.09 1.25
C PRO A 142 8.95 1.61 1.62
N LEU A 143 7.92 0.78 1.53
CA LEU A 143 6.59 1.12 2.05
C LEU A 143 6.65 1.40 3.56
N SER A 144 7.27 0.50 4.34
CA SER A 144 7.38 0.62 5.79
C SER A 144 8.11 1.90 6.19
N PHE A 145 9.28 2.12 5.60
CA PHE A 145 10.07 3.34 5.80
C PHE A 145 9.33 4.59 5.32
N GLY A 146 8.63 4.53 4.20
CA GLY A 146 7.86 5.67 3.71
C GLY A 146 6.66 6.03 4.61
N ILE A 147 5.94 5.05 5.17
CA ILE A 147 4.89 5.29 6.18
C ILE A 147 5.49 5.96 7.42
N MET A 148 6.65 5.48 7.90
CA MET A 148 7.38 6.12 9.01
C MET A 148 7.82 7.54 8.66
N GLY A 149 8.29 7.78 7.44
CA GLY A 149 8.68 9.10 6.92
C GLY A 149 7.51 10.07 6.73
N LEU A 150 6.28 9.59 6.62
CA LEU A 150 5.04 10.39 6.55
C LEU A 150 4.45 10.72 7.92
N TYR A 151 4.87 10.03 8.98
CA TYR A 151 4.37 10.27 10.34
C TYR A 151 4.56 11.70 10.86
N PRO A 152 5.63 12.45 10.54
CA PRO A 152 5.75 13.87 10.90
C PRO A 152 4.54 14.72 10.53
N LEU A 153 3.90 14.44 9.38
CA LEU A 153 2.71 15.17 8.93
C LEU A 153 1.58 15.10 9.97
N ARG A 154 1.39 13.92 10.59
CA ARG A 154 0.40 13.74 11.66
C ARG A 154 0.74 14.62 12.86
N LYS A 155 2.00 14.58 13.31
CA LYS A 155 2.46 15.40 14.45
C LYS A 155 2.25 16.88 14.21
N PHE A 156 2.52 17.38 13.01
CA PHE A 156 2.30 18.78 12.69
C PHE A 156 0.83 19.20 12.73
N LEU A 157 -0.07 18.34 12.22
CA LEU A 157 -1.52 18.57 12.27
C LEU A 157 -2.06 18.64 13.70
N GLU A 158 -1.39 17.97 14.64
CA GLU A 158 -1.74 17.99 16.07
C GLU A 158 -0.91 18.99 16.88
N HIS A 159 -0.08 19.79 16.22
CA HIS A 159 0.83 20.74 16.85
C HIS A 159 1.78 20.09 17.87
N GLU A 160 2.10 18.82 17.68
CA GLU A 160 3.09 18.11 18.48
C GLU A 160 4.51 18.52 18.09
N LYS A 161 5.39 18.59 19.08
CA LYS A 161 6.82 18.84 18.84
C LYS A 161 7.51 17.57 18.33
N ILE A 162 8.44 17.75 17.40
CA ILE A 162 9.34 16.71 16.93
C ILE A 162 10.72 17.03 17.50
N ASN A 163 11.34 16.08 18.20
CA ASN A 163 12.68 16.28 18.74
C ASN A 163 13.76 16.03 17.66
N GLY A 164 15.01 16.43 17.93
CA GLY A 164 16.09 16.33 16.94
C GLY A 164 16.41 14.90 16.49
N PHE A 165 16.32 13.92 17.40
CA PHE A 165 16.53 12.50 17.07
C PHE A 165 15.41 11.96 16.17
N GLU A 166 14.16 12.29 16.48
CA GLU A 166 13.00 11.98 15.65
C GLU A 166 13.14 12.59 14.26
N MET A 167 13.62 13.84 14.14
CA MET A 167 13.86 14.47 12.84
C MET A 167 14.85 13.68 12.00
N ILE A 168 15.97 13.24 12.59
CA ILE A 168 16.97 12.42 11.87
C ILE A 168 16.33 11.09 11.45
N PHE A 169 15.66 10.42 12.38
CA PHE A 169 15.02 9.13 12.14
C PHE A 169 13.98 9.18 11.00
N TYR A 170 13.03 10.12 11.05
CA TYR A 170 12.01 10.25 10.02
C TYR A 170 12.58 10.67 8.67
N SER A 171 13.64 11.50 8.64
CA SER A 171 14.31 11.86 7.37
C SER A 171 15.02 10.66 6.74
N ALA A 172 15.70 9.84 7.56
CA ALA A 172 16.33 8.62 7.07
C ALA A 172 15.29 7.63 6.50
N CYS A 173 14.17 7.45 7.22
CA CYS A 173 13.04 6.64 6.75
C CYS A 173 12.47 7.19 5.45
N LEU A 174 12.30 8.52 5.35
CA LEU A 174 11.82 9.16 4.12
C LEU A 174 12.74 8.87 2.94
N LEU A 175 14.07 9.00 3.10
CA LEU A 175 15.03 8.77 2.01
C LEU A 175 15.02 7.31 1.53
N ILE A 176 14.92 6.35 2.45
CA ILE A 176 14.81 4.92 2.08
C ILE A 176 13.47 4.66 1.37
N GLY A 177 12.37 5.18 1.90
CA GLY A 177 11.05 5.02 1.29
C GLY A 177 10.96 5.68 -0.09
N ALA A 178 11.50 6.89 -0.24
CA ALA A 178 11.50 7.66 -1.48
C ALA A 178 12.48 7.15 -2.53
N ASN A 179 13.26 6.11 -2.22
CA ASN A 179 14.13 5.45 -3.19
C ASN A 179 13.38 4.44 -4.08
N ALA A 180 12.17 4.02 -3.69
CA ALA A 180 11.24 3.28 -4.55
C ALA A 180 10.38 4.25 -5.37
N GLU A 181 10.23 4.04 -6.68
CA GLU A 181 9.65 5.01 -7.61
C GLU A 181 8.22 5.39 -7.26
N GLN A 182 7.34 4.41 -7.03
CA GLN A 182 5.95 4.67 -6.65
C GLN A 182 5.85 5.37 -5.28
N MET A 183 6.65 4.96 -4.30
CA MET A 183 6.61 5.53 -2.95
C MET A 183 7.20 6.94 -2.89
N SER A 184 8.20 7.24 -3.73
CA SER A 184 8.78 8.57 -3.91
C SER A 184 7.73 9.60 -4.29
N VAL A 185 6.88 9.27 -5.27
CA VAL A 185 5.78 10.14 -5.70
C VAL A 185 4.73 10.30 -4.59
N VAL A 186 4.39 9.23 -3.88
CA VAL A 186 3.45 9.30 -2.74
C VAL A 186 3.95 10.26 -1.66
N ILE A 187 5.21 10.11 -1.26
CA ILE A 187 5.83 10.94 -0.23
C ILE A 187 5.87 12.40 -0.69
N LEU A 188 6.38 12.67 -1.89
CA LEU A 188 6.48 14.02 -2.43
C LEU A 188 5.10 14.71 -2.45
N MET A 189 4.09 14.03 -3.00
CA MET A 189 2.75 14.59 -3.10
C MET A 189 2.13 14.86 -1.72
N ALA A 190 2.32 13.96 -0.75
CA ALA A 190 1.82 14.15 0.60
C ALA A 190 2.42 15.40 1.27
N TYR A 191 3.74 15.60 1.14
CA TYR A 191 4.43 16.76 1.69
C TYR A 191 4.07 18.06 0.95
N VAL A 192 4.00 18.04 -0.39
CA VAL A 192 3.58 19.22 -1.18
C VAL A 192 2.15 19.63 -0.83
N ILE A 193 1.22 18.69 -0.77
CA ILE A 193 -0.18 18.99 -0.40
C ILE A 193 -0.24 19.56 1.03
N PHE A 194 0.54 19.00 1.95
CA PHE A 194 0.61 19.49 3.32
C PHE A 194 1.17 20.92 3.39
N ASP A 195 2.28 21.20 2.71
CA ASP A 195 2.89 22.54 2.66
C ASP A 195 1.95 23.57 2.04
N LEU A 196 1.30 23.22 0.93
CA LEU A 196 0.29 24.06 0.27
C LEU A 196 -0.87 24.37 1.22
N TYR A 197 -1.37 23.35 1.94
CA TYR A 197 -2.41 23.59 2.93
C TYR A 197 -1.98 24.54 4.04
N CYS A 198 -0.80 24.32 4.62
CA CYS A 198 -0.27 25.19 5.67
C CYS A 198 -0.12 26.63 5.15
N TRP A 199 0.35 26.79 3.91
CA TRP A 199 0.41 28.09 3.25
C TRP A 199 -0.96 28.76 3.09
N PHE A 200 -1.98 28.02 2.63
CA PHE A 200 -3.31 28.60 2.43
C PHE A 200 -4.06 28.87 3.75
N SER A 201 -3.90 28.01 4.75
CA SER A 201 -4.72 28.04 5.97
C SER A 201 -4.10 28.85 7.10
N THR A 202 -2.79 28.76 7.30
CA THR A 202 -2.09 29.41 8.42
C THR A 202 -1.03 30.41 7.98
N LYS A 203 -0.75 30.50 6.66
CA LYS A 203 0.32 31.32 6.08
C LYS A 203 1.72 30.99 6.65
N LYS A 204 1.89 29.80 7.23
CA LYS A 204 3.13 29.35 7.86
C LYS A 204 3.47 27.94 7.40
N ILE A 205 4.60 27.79 6.71
CA ILE A 205 5.16 26.48 6.35
C ILE A 205 6.11 26.04 7.46
N TYR A 206 5.96 24.80 7.93
CA TYR A 206 6.87 24.23 8.91
C TYR A 206 8.24 23.99 8.26
N LYS A 207 9.31 24.57 8.83
CA LYS A 207 10.68 24.45 8.27
C LYS A 207 11.08 22.98 8.04
N TYR A 208 10.76 22.09 8.98
CA TYR A 208 11.07 20.67 8.84
C TYR A 208 10.24 19.99 7.74
N ALA A 209 8.97 20.37 7.53
CA ALA A 209 8.17 19.86 6.41
C ALA A 209 8.75 20.28 5.05
N ALA A 210 9.11 21.56 4.90
CA ALA A 210 9.77 22.05 3.67
C ALA A 210 11.11 21.33 3.38
N ILE A 211 11.87 20.97 4.42
CA ILE A 211 13.08 20.15 4.26
C ILE A 211 12.74 18.76 3.73
N GLN A 212 11.71 18.09 4.28
CA GLN A 212 11.27 16.79 3.78
C GLN A 212 10.76 16.86 2.33
N THR A 213 10.06 17.94 1.96
CA THR A 213 9.69 18.22 0.56
C THR A 213 10.92 18.31 -0.32
N GLY A 214 11.94 19.08 0.09
CA GLY A 214 13.21 19.17 -0.62
C GLY A 214 13.93 17.82 -0.79
N LEU A 215 14.01 17.02 0.28
CA LEU A 215 14.59 15.67 0.22
C LEU A 215 13.82 14.74 -0.73
N SER A 216 12.49 14.85 -0.75
CA SER A 216 11.63 14.07 -1.66
C SER A 216 11.85 14.47 -3.12
N VAL A 217 11.98 15.78 -3.40
CA VAL A 217 12.33 16.28 -4.74
C VAL A 217 13.70 15.78 -5.18
N LEU A 218 14.71 15.84 -4.31
CA LEU A 218 16.05 15.33 -4.61
C LEU A 218 16.03 13.82 -4.89
N SER A 219 15.24 13.04 -4.14
CA SER A 219 15.08 11.60 -4.34
C SER A 219 14.44 11.31 -5.71
N LEU A 220 13.43 12.08 -6.09
CA LEU A 220 12.79 11.93 -7.40
C LEU A 220 13.72 12.33 -8.56
N ILE A 221 14.49 13.43 -8.40
CA ILE A 221 15.52 13.83 -9.37
C ILE A 221 16.55 12.71 -9.54
N TYR A 222 17.01 12.10 -8.44
CA TYR A 222 17.96 10.98 -8.48
C TYR A 222 17.40 9.78 -9.27
N ILE A 223 16.10 9.47 -9.11
CA ILE A 223 15.43 8.40 -9.87
C ILE A 223 15.35 8.73 -11.36
N ILE A 224 14.97 9.97 -11.70
CA ILE A 224 14.83 10.43 -13.09
C ILE A 224 16.18 10.47 -13.81
N LEU A 225 17.25 10.85 -13.11
CA LEU A 225 18.60 10.95 -13.66
C LEU A 225 19.34 9.61 -13.75
N SER A 226 18.75 8.49 -13.32
CA SER A 226 19.40 7.18 -13.40
C SER A 226 19.39 6.67 -14.85
N PRO A 227 20.56 6.54 -15.49
CA PRO A 227 20.64 5.95 -16.83
C PRO A 227 20.27 4.46 -16.81
N GLY A 228 20.53 3.78 -15.68
CA GLY A 228 20.17 2.38 -15.50
C GLY A 228 18.67 2.11 -15.66
N ASN A 229 17.81 3.03 -15.21
CA ASN A 229 16.36 2.89 -15.40
C ASN A 229 15.95 2.91 -16.88
N VAL A 230 16.65 3.67 -17.72
CA VAL A 230 16.39 3.75 -19.17
C VAL A 230 16.81 2.43 -19.83
N ILE A 231 18.03 1.97 -19.53
CA ILE A 231 18.58 0.70 -20.07
C ILE A 231 17.70 -0.49 -19.65
N ARG A 232 17.28 -0.54 -18.37
CA ARG A 232 16.37 -1.59 -17.89
C ARG A 232 15.03 -1.54 -18.61
N LYS A 233 14.48 -0.35 -18.85
CA LYS A 233 13.20 -0.21 -19.57
C LYS A 233 13.29 -0.78 -20.99
N GLU A 234 14.39 -0.54 -21.71
CA GLU A 234 14.61 -1.10 -23.05
C GLU A 234 14.67 -2.63 -23.00
N LYS A 235 15.45 -3.20 -22.08
CA LYS A 235 15.52 -4.66 -21.87
C LYS A 235 14.16 -5.26 -21.48
N GLU A 236 13.38 -4.56 -20.65
CA GLU A 236 12.05 -5.03 -20.24
C GLU A 236 11.03 -4.95 -21.37
N ILE A 237 11.13 -3.98 -22.29
CA ILE A 237 10.30 -3.93 -23.50
C ILE A 237 10.56 -5.17 -24.35
N GLU A 238 11.83 -5.48 -24.62
CA GLU A 238 12.21 -6.65 -25.42
C GLU A 238 11.76 -7.97 -24.79
N ALA A 239 11.94 -8.10 -23.47
CA ALA A 239 11.68 -9.36 -22.76
C ALA A 239 10.19 -9.60 -22.45
N TRP A 240 9.43 -8.56 -22.11
CA TRP A 240 8.10 -8.73 -21.53
C TRP A 240 6.96 -8.20 -22.40
N PHE A 241 7.14 -7.07 -23.07
CA PHE A 241 6.05 -6.47 -23.82
C PHE A 241 6.53 -5.64 -25.03
N PRO A 242 6.95 -6.29 -26.13
CA PRO A 242 7.57 -5.58 -27.27
C PRO A 242 6.69 -4.48 -27.88
N VAL A 243 5.38 -4.72 -27.96
CA VAL A 243 4.39 -3.76 -28.51
C VAL A 243 4.29 -2.48 -27.66
N PHE A 244 4.77 -2.48 -26.42
CA PHE A 244 4.77 -1.32 -25.54
C PHE A 244 5.55 -0.12 -26.11
N ALA A 245 6.58 -0.38 -26.92
CA ALA A 245 7.38 0.65 -27.58
C ALA A 245 6.51 1.56 -28.46
N ASP A 246 5.61 0.95 -29.24
CA ASP A 246 4.78 1.63 -30.24
C ASP A 246 3.45 2.15 -29.66
N MET A 247 3.18 1.89 -28.38
CA MET A 247 1.94 2.32 -27.74
C MET A 247 1.87 3.84 -27.57
N SER A 248 0.74 4.40 -28.01
CA SER A 248 0.37 5.79 -27.78
C SER A 248 0.19 6.09 -26.29
N LEU A 249 0.19 7.38 -25.94
CA LEU A 249 -0.09 7.83 -24.57
C LEU A 249 -1.48 7.36 -24.09
N PHE A 250 -2.48 7.38 -24.97
CA PHE A 250 -3.83 6.94 -24.64
C PHE A 250 -3.87 5.44 -24.29
N ASN A 251 -3.17 4.61 -25.07
CA ASN A 251 -3.10 3.16 -24.82
C ASN A 251 -2.44 2.87 -23.46
N LYS A 252 -1.38 3.62 -23.11
CA LYS A 252 -0.69 3.49 -21.81
C LYS A 252 -1.58 3.90 -20.64
N VAL A 253 -2.38 4.96 -20.80
CA VAL A 253 -3.40 5.35 -19.80
C VAL A 253 -4.48 4.28 -19.66
N ASP A 254 -4.98 3.74 -20.78
CA ASP A 254 -5.96 2.64 -20.76
C ASP A 254 -5.40 1.39 -20.05
N LEU A 255 -4.16 1.00 -20.31
CA LEU A 255 -3.48 -0.09 -19.60
C LEU A 255 -3.42 0.17 -18.08
N GLY A 256 -3.11 1.39 -17.67
CA GLY A 256 -3.07 1.78 -16.27
C GLY A 256 -4.44 1.65 -15.58
N ILE A 257 -5.48 2.19 -16.22
CA ILE A 257 -6.86 2.09 -15.73
C ILE A 257 -7.31 0.63 -15.69
N SER A 258 -6.96 -0.15 -16.71
CA SER A 258 -7.24 -1.58 -16.82
C SER A 258 -6.62 -2.35 -15.65
N ALA A 259 -5.36 -2.07 -15.31
CA ALA A 259 -4.66 -2.70 -14.20
C ALA A 259 -5.32 -2.38 -12.84
N VAL A 260 -5.78 -1.14 -12.65
CA VAL A 260 -6.54 -0.75 -11.44
C VAL A 260 -7.87 -1.48 -11.37
N ILE A 261 -8.66 -1.44 -12.45
CA ILE A 261 -9.99 -2.09 -12.51
C ILE A 261 -9.86 -3.59 -12.23
N LYS A 262 -8.88 -4.24 -12.86
CA LYS A 262 -8.63 -5.67 -12.67
C LYS A 262 -8.41 -5.99 -11.20
N GLU A 263 -7.54 -5.24 -10.54
CA GLU A 263 -7.14 -5.53 -9.16
C GLU A 263 -8.22 -5.23 -8.11
N ILE A 264 -9.06 -4.20 -8.31
CA ILE A 264 -10.04 -3.80 -7.28
C ILE A 264 -11.46 -4.32 -7.52
N PHE A 265 -11.85 -4.59 -8.79
CA PHE A 265 -13.22 -5.00 -9.14
C PHE A 265 -13.33 -6.39 -9.75
N LEU A 266 -12.29 -6.87 -10.45
CA LEU A 266 -12.34 -8.15 -11.15
C LEU A 266 -11.60 -9.27 -10.42
N GLN A 267 -10.89 -8.93 -9.35
CA GLN A 267 -10.13 -9.84 -8.49
C GLN A 267 -10.47 -9.58 -7.03
N ASP A 268 -10.28 -10.59 -6.18
CA ASP A 268 -10.57 -10.45 -4.76
C ASP A 268 -9.54 -9.53 -4.08
N ASN A 269 -10.03 -8.48 -3.43
CA ASN A 269 -9.21 -7.51 -2.71
C ASN A 269 -9.80 -7.24 -1.32
N VAL A 270 -9.22 -7.92 -0.31
CA VAL A 270 -9.69 -7.84 1.08
C VAL A 270 -9.57 -6.42 1.64
N PHE A 271 -8.50 -5.70 1.33
CA PHE A 271 -8.29 -4.33 1.83
C PHE A 271 -9.32 -3.35 1.27
N PHE A 272 -9.61 -3.44 -0.02
CA PHE A 272 -10.63 -2.63 -0.64
C PHE A 272 -12.01 -2.95 -0.07
N PHE A 273 -12.37 -4.22 0.09
CA PHE A 273 -13.62 -4.63 0.71
C PHE A 273 -13.75 -4.11 2.15
N MET A 274 -12.71 -4.26 2.99
CA MET A 274 -12.72 -3.80 4.38
C MET A 274 -12.87 -2.27 4.49
N MET A 275 -12.28 -1.53 3.54
CA MET A 275 -12.48 -0.09 3.44
C MET A 275 -13.95 0.25 3.15
N LEU A 276 -14.56 -0.38 2.14
CA LEU A 276 -15.96 -0.15 1.77
C LEU A 276 -16.92 -0.55 2.89
N PHE A 277 -16.66 -1.68 3.57
CA PHE A 277 -17.45 -2.14 4.70
C PHE A 277 -17.40 -1.16 5.87
N THR A 278 -16.20 -0.69 6.23
CA THR A 278 -16.02 0.28 7.31
C THR A 278 -16.72 1.61 6.99
N LEU A 279 -16.59 2.09 5.74
CA LEU A 279 -17.27 3.29 5.27
C LEU A 279 -18.80 3.15 5.34
N MET A 280 -19.34 2.01 4.89
CA MET A 280 -20.77 1.71 4.97
C MET A 280 -21.28 1.81 6.41
N VAL A 281 -20.62 1.12 7.36
CA VAL A 281 -21.06 1.12 8.77
C VAL A 281 -20.96 2.51 9.40
N LEU A 282 -19.90 3.27 9.10
CA LEU A 282 -19.76 4.63 9.62
C LEU A 282 -20.86 5.56 9.12
N ILE A 283 -21.25 5.47 7.84
CA ILE A 283 -22.39 6.21 7.31
C ILE A 283 -23.67 5.81 8.05
N TRP A 284 -23.86 4.54 8.38
CA TRP A 284 -25.04 4.06 9.11
C TRP A 284 -25.08 4.50 10.57
N GLN A 285 -23.92 4.60 11.23
CA GLN A 285 -23.79 5.16 12.57
C GLN A 285 -24.11 6.66 12.57
N LYS A 286 -23.55 7.39 11.60
CA LYS A 286 -23.66 8.85 11.50
C LYS A 286 -25.03 9.34 11.03
N TYR A 287 -25.65 8.62 10.09
CA TYR A 287 -26.90 9.03 9.45
C TYR A 287 -28.04 8.05 9.78
N LYS A 288 -29.15 8.59 10.28
CA LYS A 288 -30.39 7.82 10.53
C LYS A 288 -31.30 7.71 9.31
N LYS A 289 -31.27 8.70 8.41
CA LYS A 289 -32.09 8.70 7.18
C LYS A 289 -31.69 7.53 6.27
N TRP A 290 -32.68 6.80 5.75
CA TRP A 290 -32.45 5.57 4.99
C TRP A 290 -31.72 5.81 3.65
N GLN A 291 -31.91 6.97 3.03
CA GLN A 291 -31.30 7.30 1.74
C GLN A 291 -29.77 7.24 1.81
N TYR A 292 -29.17 7.86 2.85
CA TYR A 292 -27.72 7.83 3.05
C TYR A 292 -27.21 6.42 3.35
N ARG A 293 -28.01 5.61 4.05
CA ARG A 293 -27.65 4.23 4.38
C ARG A 293 -27.60 3.35 3.14
N VAL A 294 -28.57 3.50 2.25
CA VAL A 294 -28.57 2.80 0.95
C VAL A 294 -27.39 3.25 0.11
N LEU A 295 -27.16 4.57 -0.02
CA LEU A 295 -26.00 5.09 -0.75
C LEU A 295 -24.66 4.55 -0.21
N GLY A 296 -24.50 4.49 1.11
CA GLY A 296 -23.31 3.94 1.75
C GLY A 296 -23.12 2.44 1.53
N ALA A 297 -24.20 1.70 1.26
CA ALA A 297 -24.17 0.26 1.05
C ALA A 297 -23.83 -0.13 -0.40
N ILE A 298 -24.17 0.71 -1.39
CA ILE A 298 -24.00 0.42 -2.82
C ILE A 298 -22.58 -0.06 -3.17
N PRO A 299 -21.48 0.63 -2.78
CA PRO A 299 -20.14 0.17 -3.18
C PRO A 299 -19.78 -1.22 -2.67
N ALA A 300 -20.08 -1.52 -1.39
CA ALA A 300 -19.76 -2.81 -0.79
C ALA A 300 -20.56 -3.94 -1.42
N PHE A 301 -21.87 -3.74 -1.65
CA PHE A 301 -22.72 -4.73 -2.32
C PHE A 301 -22.38 -4.89 -3.80
N PHE A 302 -21.98 -3.82 -4.48
CA PHE A 302 -21.50 -3.89 -5.86
C PHE A 302 -20.27 -4.80 -5.96
N LEU A 303 -19.28 -4.61 -5.09
CA LEU A 303 -18.09 -5.46 -5.06
C LEU A 303 -18.42 -6.92 -4.73
N LEU A 304 -19.27 -7.18 -3.71
CA LEU A 304 -19.71 -8.53 -3.37
C LEU A 304 -20.46 -9.22 -4.52
N SER A 305 -21.28 -8.46 -5.26
CA SER A 305 -22.00 -8.97 -6.41
C SER A 305 -21.04 -9.39 -7.54
N LEU A 306 -19.99 -8.60 -7.78
CA LEU A 306 -18.94 -8.94 -8.75
C LEU A 306 -18.17 -10.19 -8.31
N SER A 307 -17.68 -10.26 -7.07
CA SER A 307 -16.96 -11.44 -6.57
C SER A 307 -17.82 -12.72 -6.68
N LYS A 308 -19.11 -12.65 -6.31
CA LYS A 308 -20.02 -13.79 -6.46
C LYS A 308 -20.31 -14.16 -7.92
N MET A 309 -20.42 -13.16 -8.81
CA MET A 309 -20.58 -13.39 -10.24
C MET A 309 -19.34 -14.04 -10.85
N HIS A 310 -18.14 -13.68 -10.40
CA HIS A 310 -16.88 -14.29 -10.83
C HIS A 310 -16.92 -15.80 -10.59
N GLY A 311 -17.25 -16.22 -9.36
CA GLY A 311 -17.34 -17.64 -8.99
C GLY A 311 -18.33 -18.47 -9.82
N TYR A 312 -19.37 -17.86 -10.39
CA TYR A 312 -20.35 -18.56 -11.24
C TYR A 312 -20.01 -18.51 -12.73
N ARG A 313 -19.42 -17.40 -13.22
CA ARG A 313 -19.24 -17.14 -14.65
C ARG A 313 -17.84 -17.44 -15.17
N GLY A 314 -16.83 -17.48 -14.31
CA GLY A 314 -15.42 -17.57 -14.70
C GLY A 314 -14.91 -16.31 -15.44
N ASP A 315 -13.64 -16.35 -15.83
CA ASP A 315 -12.91 -15.21 -16.40
C ASP A 315 -13.32 -14.84 -17.84
N GLU A 316 -13.92 -15.77 -18.59
CA GLU A 316 -14.18 -15.59 -20.03
C GLU A 316 -15.36 -14.65 -20.32
N ARG A 317 -16.20 -14.36 -19.33
CA ARG A 317 -17.45 -13.59 -19.52
C ARG A 317 -17.35 -12.21 -18.91
N LEU A 318 -18.03 -11.24 -19.54
CA LEU A 318 -18.16 -9.90 -18.97
C LEU A 318 -18.85 -9.95 -17.59
N PRO A 319 -18.37 -9.18 -16.60
CA PRO A 319 -17.33 -8.14 -16.69
C PRO A 319 -15.88 -8.63 -16.51
N PHE A 320 -15.62 -9.93 -16.26
CA PHE A 320 -14.26 -10.44 -15.97
C PHE A 320 -13.36 -10.52 -17.20
N SER A 321 -13.94 -10.72 -18.37
CA SER A 321 -13.21 -10.62 -19.65
C SER A 321 -13.00 -9.19 -20.14
N LEU A 322 -13.39 -8.16 -19.36
CA LEU A 322 -13.28 -6.74 -19.72
C LEU A 322 -11.82 -6.32 -19.92
N VAL A 323 -10.93 -6.72 -19.01
CA VAL A 323 -9.51 -6.34 -19.05
C VAL A 323 -8.72 -7.40 -19.82
N GLN A 324 -8.09 -7.00 -20.92
CA GLN A 324 -7.13 -7.82 -21.67
C GLN A 324 -5.71 -7.26 -21.54
N GLU A 325 -4.73 -8.00 -22.04
CA GLU A 325 -3.32 -7.59 -22.03
C GLU A 325 -3.08 -6.25 -22.73
N MET A 326 -3.88 -5.92 -23.75
CA MET A 326 -3.75 -4.66 -24.49
C MET A 326 -4.56 -3.50 -23.90
N GLY A 327 -5.37 -3.75 -22.86
CA GLY A 327 -6.26 -2.76 -22.24
C GLY A 327 -7.74 -3.11 -22.40
N ILE A 328 -8.61 -2.11 -22.20
CA ILE A 328 -10.07 -2.23 -22.29
C ILE A 328 -10.57 -1.75 -23.66
N PHE A 329 -10.01 -0.65 -24.17
CA PHE A 329 -10.47 0.06 -25.36
C PHE A 329 -9.62 -0.27 -26.59
N VAL A 330 -9.60 -1.55 -26.96
CA VAL A 330 -8.81 -2.06 -28.10
C VAL A 330 -9.69 -2.80 -29.10
N GLY A 331 -9.44 -2.56 -30.40
CA GLY A 331 -10.15 -3.20 -31.51
C GLY A 331 -11.66 -2.97 -31.47
N ASP A 332 -12.43 -4.01 -31.76
CA ASP A 332 -13.90 -3.94 -31.84
C ASP A 332 -14.59 -3.59 -30.51
N ARG A 333 -13.90 -3.68 -29.38
CA ARG A 333 -14.46 -3.36 -28.06
C ARG A 333 -14.75 -1.87 -27.87
N VAL A 334 -14.05 -1.01 -28.61
CA VAL A 334 -14.32 0.44 -28.67
C VAL A 334 -15.72 0.70 -29.23
N TYR A 335 -16.29 -0.22 -30.00
CA TYR A 335 -17.63 -0.08 -30.56
C TYR A 335 -18.69 -0.87 -29.76
N ASN A 336 -18.28 -1.61 -28.74
CA ASN A 336 -19.20 -2.42 -27.93
C ASN A 336 -19.79 -1.61 -26.76
N TYR A 337 -21.06 -1.25 -26.86
CA TYR A 337 -21.78 -0.50 -25.83
C TYR A 337 -21.73 -1.16 -24.43
N LYS A 338 -21.61 -2.49 -24.35
CA LYS A 338 -21.51 -3.22 -23.06
C LYS A 338 -20.24 -2.85 -22.31
N THR A 339 -19.13 -2.60 -23.01
CA THR A 339 -17.86 -2.14 -22.43
C THR A 339 -18.08 -0.83 -21.67
N TYR A 340 -18.72 0.15 -22.31
CA TYR A 340 -18.99 1.45 -21.71
C TYR A 340 -19.94 1.38 -20.52
N ILE A 341 -20.94 0.50 -20.54
CA ILE A 341 -21.83 0.29 -19.39
C ILE A 341 -21.03 -0.22 -18.19
N VAL A 342 -20.16 -1.21 -18.38
CA VAL A 342 -19.35 -1.79 -17.29
C VAL A 342 -18.35 -0.77 -16.75
N VAL A 343 -17.59 -0.10 -17.63
CA VAL A 343 -16.62 0.92 -17.23
C VAL A 343 -17.31 2.10 -16.55
N GLY A 344 -18.42 2.59 -17.12
CA GLY A 344 -19.21 3.67 -16.54
C GLY A 344 -19.78 3.32 -15.16
N SER A 345 -20.20 2.08 -14.95
CA SER A 345 -20.66 1.60 -13.63
C SER A 345 -19.53 1.62 -12.60
N ILE A 346 -18.34 1.16 -12.99
CA ILE A 346 -17.15 1.15 -12.14
C ILE A 346 -16.74 2.59 -11.76
N ILE A 347 -16.64 3.49 -12.74
CA ILE A 347 -16.34 4.91 -12.51
C ILE A 347 -17.40 5.53 -11.61
N GLY A 348 -18.68 5.23 -11.83
CA GLY A 348 -19.78 5.68 -10.99
C GLY A 348 -19.63 5.25 -9.52
N VAL A 349 -19.18 4.02 -9.28
CA VAL A 349 -18.88 3.53 -7.92
C VAL A 349 -17.68 4.27 -7.31
N CYS A 350 -16.62 4.50 -8.07
CA CYS A 350 -15.48 5.32 -7.60
C CYS A 350 -15.90 6.74 -7.24
N CYS A 351 -16.72 7.40 -8.07
CA CYS A 351 -17.27 8.72 -7.76
C CYS A 351 -18.16 8.69 -6.52
N LEU A 352 -18.97 7.65 -6.35
CA LEU A 352 -19.80 7.48 -5.16
C LEU A 352 -18.94 7.32 -3.90
N ILE A 353 -17.83 6.59 -3.94
CA ILE A 353 -16.88 6.47 -2.81
C ILE A 353 -16.35 7.86 -2.41
N LEU A 354 -15.97 8.70 -3.37
CA LEU A 354 -15.52 10.07 -3.09
C LEU A 354 -16.62 10.92 -2.44
N ILE A 355 -17.86 10.80 -2.91
CA ILE A 355 -19.03 11.47 -2.32
C ILE A 355 -19.26 10.96 -0.89
N LEU A 356 -19.13 9.65 -0.65
CA LEU A 356 -19.30 9.07 0.69
C LEU A 356 -18.20 9.51 1.65
N PHE A 357 -16.94 9.63 1.21
CA PHE A 357 -15.88 10.24 2.03
C PHE A 357 -16.21 11.69 2.37
N TYR A 358 -16.72 12.47 1.41
CA TYR A 358 -17.17 13.83 1.66
C TYR A 358 -18.32 13.91 2.67
N LEU A 359 -19.35 13.07 2.52
CA LEU A 359 -20.47 12.98 3.45
C LEU A 359 -20.01 12.56 4.85
N PHE A 360 -19.11 11.57 4.91
CA PHE A 360 -18.52 11.10 6.16
C PHE A 360 -17.72 12.21 6.86
N GLY A 361 -16.78 12.85 6.18
CA GLY A 361 -15.86 13.79 6.81
C GLY A 361 -16.38 15.23 6.91
N LYS A 362 -17.48 15.59 6.23
CA LYS A 362 -18.06 16.96 6.21
C LYS A 362 -17.03 18.07 5.96
N ASN A 363 -16.16 17.90 4.97
CA ASN A 363 -15.11 18.86 4.60
C ASN A 363 -14.06 19.14 5.70
N THR A 364 -13.90 18.23 6.65
CA THR A 364 -12.76 18.26 7.59
C THR A 364 -11.47 17.78 6.91
N TRP A 365 -10.33 18.02 7.56
CA TRP A 365 -9.03 17.48 7.16
C TRP A 365 -9.06 15.95 6.96
N THR A 366 -9.86 15.24 7.76
CA THR A 366 -10.09 13.80 7.63
C THR A 366 -10.62 13.43 6.24
N THR A 367 -11.54 14.24 5.69
CA THR A 367 -12.09 14.06 4.34
C THR A 367 -11.01 14.08 3.28
N TRP A 368 -10.16 15.11 3.33
CA TRP A 368 -9.14 15.35 2.31
C TRP A 368 -8.00 14.36 2.40
N ILE A 369 -7.64 13.90 3.61
CA ILE A 369 -6.73 12.77 3.78
C ILE A 369 -7.30 11.51 3.13
N LEU A 370 -8.56 11.15 3.41
CA LEU A 370 -9.16 9.94 2.85
C LEU A 370 -9.27 9.99 1.32
N ILE A 371 -9.75 11.11 0.77
CA ILE A 371 -9.82 11.32 -0.69
C ILE A 371 -8.42 11.29 -1.30
N GLY A 372 -7.47 12.03 -0.72
CA GLY A 372 -6.09 12.11 -1.19
C GLY A 372 -5.42 10.73 -1.20
N THR A 373 -5.49 9.99 -0.09
CA THR A 373 -4.91 8.65 0.01
C THR A 373 -5.58 7.66 -0.94
N PHE A 374 -6.91 7.70 -1.09
CA PHE A 374 -7.62 6.84 -2.03
C PHE A 374 -7.18 7.09 -3.48
N VAL A 375 -7.20 8.36 -3.92
CA VAL A 375 -6.80 8.73 -5.29
C VAL A 375 -5.33 8.44 -5.54
N MET A 376 -4.45 8.75 -4.58
CA MET A 376 -3.02 8.43 -4.68
C MET A 376 -2.76 6.93 -4.74
N GLY A 377 -3.49 6.13 -3.96
CA GLY A 377 -3.46 4.67 -4.03
C GLY A 377 -3.78 4.17 -5.43
N LEU A 378 -4.91 4.60 -6.01
CA LEU A 378 -5.28 4.24 -7.38
C LEU A 378 -4.22 4.69 -8.40
N ALA A 379 -3.69 5.91 -8.24
CA ALA A 379 -2.66 6.45 -9.12
C ALA A 379 -1.37 5.62 -9.10
N THR A 380 -0.95 5.09 -7.94
CA THR A 380 0.26 4.27 -7.85
C THR A 380 0.19 3.02 -8.72
N LYS A 381 -0.97 2.36 -8.75
CA LYS A 381 -1.20 1.21 -9.64
C LYS A 381 -1.41 1.65 -11.10
N ALA A 382 -2.12 2.75 -11.34
CA ALA A 382 -2.35 3.27 -12.69
C ALA A 382 -1.05 3.63 -13.42
N VAL A 383 -0.04 4.13 -12.70
CA VAL A 383 1.29 4.45 -13.27
C VAL A 383 1.97 3.22 -13.87
N MET A 384 1.59 2.00 -13.48
CA MET A 384 2.11 0.79 -14.12
C MET A 384 1.76 0.70 -15.60
N GLY A 385 0.71 1.38 -16.08
CA GLY A 385 0.43 1.51 -17.53
C GLY A 385 1.54 2.20 -18.33
N PHE A 386 2.49 2.86 -17.65
CA PHE A 386 3.69 3.45 -18.24
C PHE A 386 4.94 2.57 -18.10
N SER A 387 4.76 1.32 -17.66
CA SER A 387 5.81 0.32 -17.54
C SER A 387 5.54 -0.88 -18.46
N PRO A 388 6.54 -1.38 -19.20
CA PRO A 388 6.40 -2.61 -19.99
C PRO A 388 6.11 -3.84 -19.12
N THR A 389 6.37 -3.77 -17.81
CA THR A 389 6.15 -4.87 -16.85
C THR A 389 4.77 -4.86 -16.17
N VAL A 390 3.80 -4.09 -16.70
CA VAL A 390 2.45 -3.94 -16.13
C VAL A 390 1.76 -5.27 -15.80
N TRP A 391 1.92 -6.29 -16.66
CA TRP A 391 1.37 -7.63 -16.44
C TRP A 391 2.38 -8.61 -15.85
N ALA A 392 3.65 -8.53 -16.27
CA ALA A 392 4.73 -9.43 -15.82
C ALA A 392 4.96 -9.36 -14.30
N SER A 393 4.84 -8.17 -13.70
CA SER A 393 5.02 -8.01 -12.26
C SER A 393 3.79 -8.37 -11.44
N GLY A 394 2.65 -8.67 -12.08
CA GLY A 394 1.45 -9.17 -11.42
C GLY A 394 0.96 -8.32 -10.24
N TYR A 395 0.50 -9.00 -9.18
CA TYR A 395 -0.16 -8.42 -8.02
C TYR A 395 0.76 -7.53 -7.15
N ARG A 396 2.07 -7.77 -7.14
CA ARG A 396 3.02 -7.03 -6.27
C ARG A 396 3.09 -5.53 -6.58
N THR A 397 2.70 -5.14 -7.79
CA THR A 397 2.69 -3.72 -8.21
C THR A 397 1.53 -2.91 -7.63
N GLY A 398 0.50 -3.57 -7.09
CA GLY A 398 -0.59 -2.93 -6.37
C GLY A 398 -0.36 -2.81 -4.86
N TRP A 399 0.84 -3.16 -4.39
CA TRP A 399 1.17 -3.17 -2.96
C TRP A 399 0.85 -1.84 -2.27
N ILE A 400 1.31 -0.72 -2.82
CA ILE A 400 1.06 0.62 -2.25
C ILE A 400 -0.43 0.98 -2.28
N MET A 401 -1.16 0.61 -3.34
CA MET A 401 -2.60 0.81 -3.43
C MET A 401 -3.36 0.06 -2.32
N ASN A 402 -2.99 -1.20 -2.09
CA ASN A 402 -3.61 -2.02 -1.04
C ASN A 402 -3.37 -1.45 0.35
N PHE A 403 -2.16 -0.95 0.62
CA PHE A 403 -1.87 -0.25 1.88
C PHE A 403 -2.53 1.12 1.99
N ALA A 404 -2.82 1.80 0.88
CA ALA A 404 -3.64 3.01 0.89
C ALA A 404 -5.08 2.69 1.33
N PHE A 405 -5.68 1.59 0.86
CA PHE A 405 -6.99 1.15 1.33
C PHE A 405 -6.98 0.70 2.79
N LEU A 406 -5.92 0.01 3.23
CA LEU A 406 -5.72 -0.32 4.63
C LEU A 406 -5.60 0.94 5.49
N PHE A 407 -4.81 1.93 5.06
CA PHE A 407 -4.70 3.21 5.74
C PHE A 407 -6.07 3.90 5.84
N CYS A 408 -6.84 3.99 4.74
CA CYS A 408 -8.19 4.58 4.77
C CYS A 408 -9.10 3.84 5.76
N THR A 409 -9.06 2.50 5.77
CA THR A 409 -9.83 1.67 6.72
C THR A 409 -9.49 2.03 8.16
N VAL A 410 -8.20 2.00 8.52
CA VAL A 410 -7.71 2.27 9.87
C VAL A 410 -7.97 3.72 10.27
N PHE A 411 -7.72 4.67 9.35
CA PHE A 411 -7.91 6.09 9.60
C PHE A 411 -9.37 6.47 9.82
N MET A 412 -10.31 5.79 9.15
CA MET A 412 -11.75 5.96 9.39
C MET A 412 -12.18 5.53 10.80
N LEU A 413 -11.45 4.60 11.45
CA LEU A 413 -11.77 4.14 12.80
C LEU A 413 -11.66 5.24 13.86
N ARG A 414 -10.99 6.35 13.56
CA ARG A 414 -10.90 7.52 14.45
C ARG A 414 -12.27 8.12 14.80
N GLU A 415 -13.23 8.01 13.89
CA GLU A 415 -14.61 8.50 14.07
C GLU A 415 -15.58 7.36 14.42
N TRP A 416 -15.07 6.14 14.64
CA TRP A 416 -15.90 5.00 14.97
C TRP A 416 -16.45 5.13 16.40
N ASP A 417 -17.76 4.93 16.57
CA ASP A 417 -18.36 4.90 17.89
C ASP A 417 -18.14 3.52 18.54
N PHE A 418 -17.01 3.36 19.24
CA PHE A 418 -16.68 2.11 19.93
C PHE A 418 -17.65 1.76 21.06
N LYS A 419 -18.50 2.69 21.52
CA LYS A 419 -19.54 2.42 22.52
C LYS A 419 -20.71 1.62 21.94
N ASN A 420 -20.90 1.64 20.63
CA ASN A 420 -21.88 0.79 19.95
C ASN A 420 -21.40 -0.66 19.91
N LYS A 421 -21.71 -1.41 20.98
CA LYS A 421 -21.25 -2.80 21.17
C LYS A 421 -21.53 -3.69 19.96
N ASN A 422 -22.72 -3.60 19.36
CA ASN A 422 -23.08 -4.48 18.24
C ASN A 422 -22.20 -4.22 17.01
N ALA A 423 -22.02 -2.94 16.66
CA ALA A 423 -21.17 -2.58 15.52
C ALA A 423 -19.70 -2.93 15.80
N THR A 424 -19.19 -2.62 16.99
CA THR A 424 -17.81 -2.93 17.40
C THR A 424 -17.55 -4.43 17.41
N CYS A 425 -18.44 -5.23 17.98
CA CYS A 425 -18.32 -6.69 17.97
C CYS A 425 -18.35 -7.25 16.55
N LEU A 426 -19.20 -6.71 15.66
CA LEU A 426 -19.24 -7.13 14.26
C LEU A 426 -17.92 -6.82 13.55
N LEU A 427 -17.40 -5.60 13.68
CA LEU A 427 -16.13 -5.22 13.06
C LEU A 427 -14.97 -6.07 13.61
N MET A 428 -14.88 -6.24 14.93
CA MET A 428 -13.88 -7.11 15.55
C MET A 428 -14.01 -8.56 15.09
N GLY A 429 -15.24 -9.09 15.02
CA GLY A 429 -15.49 -10.45 14.55
C GLY A 429 -15.04 -10.66 13.11
N ILE A 430 -15.40 -9.76 12.20
CA ILE A 430 -14.97 -9.81 10.80
C ILE A 430 -13.44 -9.72 10.71
N THR A 431 -12.83 -8.71 11.35
CA THR A 431 -11.37 -8.53 11.31
C THR A 431 -10.62 -9.71 11.94
N ALA A 432 -11.16 -10.35 12.98
CA ALA A 432 -10.58 -11.54 13.58
C ALA A 432 -10.66 -12.74 12.64
N VAL A 433 -11.81 -12.96 11.98
CA VAL A 433 -11.94 -14.02 10.96
C VAL A 433 -10.95 -13.78 9.82
N CYS A 434 -10.87 -12.55 9.32
CA CYS A 434 -9.91 -12.19 8.28
C CYS A 434 -8.47 -12.41 8.76
N GLY A 435 -8.10 -11.94 9.95
CA GLY A 435 -6.76 -12.07 10.54
C GLY A 435 -6.33 -13.52 10.74
N VAL A 436 -7.20 -14.35 11.35
CA VAL A 436 -6.92 -15.78 11.56
C VAL A 436 -6.83 -16.53 10.23
N SER A 437 -7.73 -16.25 9.29
CA SER A 437 -7.68 -16.85 7.95
C SER A 437 -6.42 -16.46 7.21
N GLY A 438 -6.03 -15.18 7.28
CA GLY A 438 -4.81 -14.65 6.70
C GLY A 438 -3.56 -15.30 7.27
N MET A 439 -3.49 -15.44 8.60
CA MET A 439 -2.40 -16.16 9.27
C MET A 439 -2.27 -17.60 8.75
N ILE A 440 -3.37 -18.33 8.67
CA ILE A 440 -3.42 -19.72 8.21
C ILE A 440 -2.98 -19.80 6.75
N ILE A 441 -3.56 -18.97 5.87
CA ILE A 441 -3.26 -18.93 4.45
C ILE A 441 -1.77 -18.62 4.24
N ASN A 442 -1.25 -17.60 4.90
CA ASN A 442 0.15 -17.22 4.80
C ASN A 442 1.07 -18.35 5.26
N TYR A 443 0.78 -18.97 6.40
CA TYR A 443 1.62 -20.05 6.91
C TYR A 443 1.68 -21.25 5.95
N TYR A 444 0.54 -21.74 5.46
CA TYR A 444 0.53 -22.87 4.54
C TYR A 444 1.11 -22.52 3.18
N SER A 445 0.78 -21.35 2.63
CA SER A 445 1.23 -20.98 1.30
C SER A 445 2.74 -20.73 1.29
N CYS A 446 3.28 -20.03 2.29
CA CYS A 446 4.71 -19.76 2.41
C CYS A 446 5.57 -21.01 2.65
N MET A 447 5.03 -22.09 3.20
CA MET A 447 5.75 -23.37 3.36
C MET A 447 5.62 -24.30 2.17
N SER A 448 4.63 -24.08 1.29
CA SER A 448 4.40 -24.89 0.09
C SER A 448 5.28 -24.50 -1.11
N ILE A 449 6.00 -23.38 -0.97
CA ILE A 449 6.95 -22.81 -1.92
C ILE A 449 8.33 -23.01 -1.31
#